data_AF-A0A7W0QAU8-F1
#
_entry.id   AF-A0A7W0QAU8-F1
#
_cell.length_a   1.000
_cell.length_b   1.000
_cell.length_c   1.000
_cell.angle_alpha   90.00
_cell.angle_beta   90.00
_cell.angle_gamma   90.00
#
_symmetry.space_group_name_H-M   'P 1'
#
loop_
_entity.id
_entity.type
_entity.pdbx_description
1 polymer ?
#
loop_
_entity_poly.entity_id
_entity_poly.type
_entity_poly.pdbx_seq_one_letter_code
_entity_poly.pdbx_strand_id
1 'polypeptide(L)'
;MNRRPLGYLDGVGAGVATIAIAIACYLAAASFRLRRVYEDFGEIQMPASTHIVLSAQWVYGMPLALLVALIALHIRRPRWGLVVLAVVAIAVNVFWYVSAWAPVFGLAGNVSSQ
;
A
#
# COMPACT_ATOMS: atom_id res chain seq x y z
N MET A 1 16.86 8.37 -27.57
CA MET A 1 16.41 8.82 -26.24
C MET A 1 17.63 9.00 -25.34
N ASN A 2 17.99 10.24 -25.00
CA ASN A 2 19.08 10.52 -24.06
C ASN A 2 18.66 10.08 -22.65
N ARG A 3 19.20 8.96 -22.17
CA ARG A 3 19.00 8.51 -20.79
C ARG A 3 19.87 9.35 -19.87
N ARG A 4 19.26 10.00 -18.86
CA ARG A 4 19.99 10.71 -17.82
C ARG A 4 20.86 9.72 -17.01
N PRO A 5 22.08 10.11 -16.59
CA PRO A 5 22.86 9.32 -15.64
C PRO A 5 22.12 9.18 -14.30
N LEU A 6 22.27 8.02 -13.65
CA LEU A 6 21.67 7.76 -12.34
C LEU A 6 22.36 8.60 -11.27
N GLY A 7 21.59 9.40 -10.54
CA GLY A 7 22.10 10.15 -9.39
C GLY A 7 21.91 9.39 -8.08
N TYR A 8 22.57 9.88 -7.01
CA TYR A 8 22.42 9.34 -5.65
C TYR A 8 20.95 9.27 -5.20
N LEU A 9 20.17 10.34 -5.45
CA LEU A 9 18.76 10.42 -5.06
C LEU A 9 17.87 9.41 -5.82
N ASP A 10 18.24 9.05 -7.05
CA ASP A 10 17.51 8.02 -7.81
C ASP A 10 17.73 6.63 -7.18
N GLY A 11 18.94 6.37 -6.67
CA GLY A 11 19.25 5.14 -5.93
C GLY A 11 18.50 5.06 -4.59
N VAL A 12 18.49 6.14 -3.81
CA VAL A 12 17.73 6.23 -2.56
C VAL A 12 16.23 6.04 -2.82
N GLY A 13 15.68 6.74 -3.82
CA GLY A 13 14.27 6.61 -4.20
C GLY A 13 13.90 5.19 -4.62
N ALA A 14 14.73 4.53 -5.45
CA ALA A 14 14.50 3.14 -5.83
C ALA A 14 14.55 2.17 -4.64
N GLY A 15 15.51 2.36 -3.71
CA GLY A 15 15.62 1.55 -2.49
C GLY A 15 14.37 1.69 -1.61
N VAL A 16 13.96 2.92 -1.32
CA VAL A 16 12.76 3.20 -0.52
C VAL A 16 11.50 2.65 -1.19
N ALA A 17 11.34 2.84 -2.50
CA ALA A 17 10.21 2.29 -3.25
C ALA A 17 10.18 0.75 -3.20
N THR A 18 11.35 0.09 -3.27
CA THR A 18 11.45 -1.37 -3.17
C THR A 18 11.01 -1.88 -1.79
N ILE A 19 11.44 -1.22 -0.72
CA ILE A 19 11.00 -1.54 0.65
C ILE A 19 9.50 -1.32 0.79
N ALA A 20 8.96 -0.21 0.26
CA ALA A 20 7.53 0.07 0.29
C ALA A 20 6.71 -0.98 -0.49
N ILE A 21 7.23 -1.52 -1.59
CA ILE A 21 6.59 -2.64 -2.31
C ILE A 21 6.59 -3.91 -1.46
N ALA A 22 7.69 -4.22 -0.78
CA ALA A 22 7.75 -5.38 0.13
C ALA A 22 6.73 -5.25 1.27
N ILE A 23 6.58 -4.04 1.83
CA ILE A 23 5.54 -3.73 2.82
C ILE A 23 4.14 -3.92 2.23
N ALA A 24 3.90 -3.47 0.99
CA ALA A 24 2.61 -3.66 0.32
C ALA A 24 2.27 -5.15 0.14
N CYS A 25 3.25 -5.99 -0.22
CA CYS A 25 3.08 -7.44 -0.29
C CYS A 25 2.75 -8.05 1.09
N TYR A 26 3.40 -7.58 2.15
CA TYR A 26 3.09 -8.00 3.51
C TYR A 26 1.66 -7.61 3.92
N LEU A 27 1.26 -6.35 3.66
CA LEU A 27 -0.10 -5.86 3.92
C LEU A 27 -1.15 -6.65 3.14
N ALA A 28 -0.85 -7.03 1.90
CA ALA A 28 -1.72 -7.88 1.10
C ALA A 28 -1.98 -9.23 1.79
N ALA A 29 -0.93 -9.89 2.27
CA ALA A 29 -1.06 -11.15 3.01
C ALA A 29 -1.81 -10.96 4.35
N ALA A 30 -1.55 -9.88 5.08
CA ALA A 30 -2.21 -9.59 6.35
C ALA A 30 -3.71 -9.26 6.16
N SER A 31 -4.07 -8.59 5.07
CA SER A 31 -5.45 -8.21 4.72
C SER A 31 -6.37 -9.43 4.56
N PHE A 32 -5.85 -10.59 4.16
CA PHE A 32 -6.64 -11.84 4.10
C PHE A 32 -7.18 -12.28 5.46
N ARG A 33 -6.38 -12.18 6.51
CA ARG A 33 -6.83 -12.49 7.87
C ARG A 33 -7.84 -11.45 8.34
N LEU A 34 -7.57 -10.18 8.05
CA LEU A 34 -8.42 -9.06 8.45
C LEU A 34 -9.80 -9.14 7.80
N ARG A 35 -9.88 -9.53 6.53
CA ARG A 35 -11.14 -9.72 5.82
C ARG A 35 -12.05 -10.75 6.51
N ARG A 36 -11.51 -11.89 6.95
CA ARG A 36 -12.30 -12.90 7.69
C ARG A 36 -12.85 -12.35 8.99
N VAL A 37 -12.02 -11.61 9.73
CA VAL A 37 -12.44 -10.94 10.97
C VAL A 37 -13.65 -10.02 10.70
N TYR A 38 -13.58 -9.21 9.65
CA TYR A 38 -14.69 -8.32 9.28
C TYR A 38 -15.94 -9.05 8.79
N GLU A 39 -15.80 -10.17 8.09
CA GLU A 39 -16.90 -11.05 7.69
C GLU A 39 -17.58 -11.68 8.93
N ASP A 40 -16.80 -12.09 9.95
CA ASP A 40 -17.29 -12.71 11.19
C ASP A 40 -18.02 -11.71 12.12
N PHE A 41 -17.56 -10.46 12.19
CA PHE A 41 -18.21 -9.38 12.97
C PHE A 41 -19.43 -8.76 12.26
N GLY A 42 -19.82 -9.32 11.10
CA GLY A 42 -21.09 -9.06 10.45
C GLY A 42 -21.17 -7.72 9.73
N GLU A 43 -20.13 -7.25 9.03
CA GLU A 43 -20.15 -6.06 8.14
C GLU A 43 -20.74 -4.75 8.72
N ILE A 44 -21.04 -4.68 10.02
CA ILE A 44 -21.76 -3.56 10.63
C ILE A 44 -20.85 -2.33 10.57
N GLN A 45 -21.14 -1.47 9.57
CA GLN A 45 -20.57 -0.13 9.36
C GLN A 45 -19.09 -0.07 8.99
N MET A 46 -18.66 -0.90 8.03
CA MET A 46 -17.33 -0.71 7.44
C MET A 46 -17.32 0.51 6.51
N PRO A 47 -16.34 1.43 6.66
CA PRO A 47 -16.16 2.53 5.72
C PRO A 47 -15.91 2.02 4.30
N ALA A 48 -16.40 2.75 3.28
CA ALA A 48 -16.17 2.38 1.88
C ALA A 48 -14.67 2.25 1.52
N SER A 49 -13.81 3.05 2.15
CA SER A 49 -12.35 2.94 2.01
C SER A 49 -11.82 1.57 2.45
N THR A 50 -12.35 1.02 3.55
CA THR A 50 -11.99 -0.31 4.07
C THR A 50 -12.40 -1.42 3.08
N HIS A 51 -13.59 -1.32 2.47
CA HIS A 51 -14.01 -2.27 1.42
C HIS A 51 -13.07 -2.24 0.21
N ILE A 52 -12.65 -1.05 -0.22
CA ILE A 52 -11.74 -0.91 -1.36
C ILE A 52 -10.39 -1.57 -1.05
N VAL A 53 -9.77 -1.25 0.10
CA VAL A 53 -8.42 -1.75 0.42
C VAL A 53 -8.38 -3.25 0.74
N LEU A 54 -9.51 -3.84 1.13
CA LEU A 54 -9.66 -5.28 1.34
C LEU A 54 -10.12 -6.05 0.09
N SER A 55 -10.49 -5.35 -0.99
CA SER A 55 -10.88 -5.97 -2.24
C SER A 55 -9.70 -6.73 -2.87
N ALA A 56 -9.97 -7.87 -3.51
CA ALA A 56 -8.93 -8.67 -4.16
C ALA A 56 -8.16 -7.85 -5.22
N GLN A 57 -8.86 -6.94 -5.90
CA GLN A 57 -8.28 -6.06 -6.90
C GLN A 57 -7.24 -5.12 -6.29
N TRP A 58 -7.50 -4.54 -5.11
CA TRP A 58 -6.52 -3.69 -4.43
C TRP A 58 -5.38 -4.50 -3.84
N VAL A 59 -5.70 -5.59 -3.13
CA VAL A 59 -4.74 -6.46 -2.43
C VAL A 59 -3.63 -6.96 -3.35
N TYR A 60 -3.99 -7.39 -4.57
CA TYR A 60 -3.01 -7.86 -5.54
C TYR A 60 -2.57 -6.79 -6.55
N GLY A 61 -3.48 -5.89 -6.91
CA GLY A 61 -3.23 -4.88 -7.93
C GLY A 61 -2.26 -3.80 -7.47
N MET A 62 -2.31 -3.37 -6.21
CA MET A 62 -1.44 -2.29 -5.73
C MET A 62 0.06 -2.66 -5.71
N PRO A 63 0.47 -3.79 -5.09
CA PRO A 63 1.86 -4.20 -5.11
C PRO A 63 2.39 -4.39 -6.54
N LEU A 64 1.57 -4.97 -7.42
CA LEU A 64 1.92 -5.16 -8.83
C LEU A 64 2.07 -3.83 -9.56
N ALA A 65 1.15 -2.88 -9.36
CA ALA A 65 1.21 -1.56 -9.98
C ALA A 65 2.46 -0.78 -9.55
N LEU A 66 2.81 -0.82 -8.26
CA LEU A 66 4.03 -0.19 -7.75
C LEU A 66 5.29 -0.83 -8.35
N LEU A 67 5.32 -2.16 -8.51
CA LEU A 67 6.42 -2.87 -9.14
C LEU A 67 6.58 -2.49 -10.62
N VAL A 68 5.48 -2.46 -11.38
CA VAL A 68 5.49 -2.04 -12.78
C VAL A 68 5.94 -0.59 -12.91
N ALA A 69 5.47 0.30 -12.04
CA ALA A 69 5.90 1.69 -12.00
C ALA A 69 7.39 1.82 -11.70
N LEU A 70 7.93 1.05 -10.75
CA LEU A 70 9.36 1.02 -10.43
C LEU A 70 10.19 0.63 -11.65
N ILE A 71 9.82 -0.46 -12.33
CA ILE A 71 10.51 -0.96 -13.53
C ILE A 71 10.45 0.08 -14.65
N ALA A 72 9.26 0.62 -14.93
CA ALA A 72 9.07 1.61 -15.99
C ALA A 72 9.87 2.89 -15.74
N LEU A 73 9.89 3.38 -14.50
CA LEU A 73 10.65 4.57 -14.10
C LEU A 73 12.15 4.32 -14.10
N HIS A 74 12.60 3.11 -13.75
CA HIS A 74 14.00 2.73 -13.83
C HIS A 74 14.52 2.67 -15.29
N ILE A 75 13.65 2.29 -16.24
CA ILE A 75 13.94 2.25 -17.67
C ILE A 75 13.88 3.65 -18.31
N ARG A 76 12.79 4.41 -18.08
CA ARG A 76 12.57 5.74 -18.68
C ARG A 76 13.39 6.85 -18.02
N ARG A 77 13.73 6.69 -16.74
CA ARG A 77 14.53 7.63 -15.94
C ARG A 77 14.07 9.10 -16.02
N PRO A 78 12.78 9.41 -15.83
CA PRO A 78 12.34 10.79 -15.74
C PRO A 78 12.93 11.46 -14.50
N ARG A 79 13.18 12.77 -14.58
CA ARG A 79 13.74 13.55 -13.48
C ARG A 79 12.81 13.46 -12.26
N TRP A 80 13.36 13.03 -11.12
CA TRP A 80 12.65 12.81 -9.84
C TRP A 80 11.66 11.64 -9.80
N GLY A 81 11.51 10.85 -10.87
CA GLY A 81 10.46 9.82 -10.94
C GLY A 81 10.55 8.77 -9.83
N LEU A 82 11.75 8.28 -9.53
CA LEU A 82 11.95 7.27 -8.48
C LEU A 82 11.73 7.83 -7.07
N VAL A 83 12.07 9.10 -6.86
CA VAL A 83 11.80 9.79 -5.58
C VAL A 83 10.30 10.00 -5.39
N VAL A 84 9.60 10.44 -6.43
CA VAL A 84 8.13 10.59 -6.41
C VAL A 84 7.47 9.24 -6.17
N LEU A 85 7.93 8.17 -6.83
CA LEU A 85 7.41 6.83 -6.60
C LEU A 85 7.60 6.39 -5.15
N ALA A 86 8.75 6.65 -4.54
CA ALA A 86 9.00 6.32 -3.14
C ALA A 86 7.99 7.00 -2.20
N VAL A 87 7.75 8.30 -2.40
CA VAL A 87 6.79 9.07 -1.61
C VAL A 87 5.36 8.54 -1.80
N VAL A 88 4.96 8.29 -3.05
CA VAL A 88 3.63 7.76 -3.37
C VAL A 88 3.45 6.36 -2.77
N ALA A 89 4.45 5.49 -2.88
CA ALA A 89 4.40 4.14 -2.34
C ALA A 89 4.27 4.15 -0.81
N ILE A 90 4.98 5.04 -0.12
CA ILE A 90 4.81 5.23 1.33
C ILE A 90 3.39 5.70 1.65
N ALA A 91 2.90 6.74 0.99
CA ALA A 91 1.58 7.30 1.24
C ALA A 91 0.46 6.27 1.03
N VAL A 92 0.55 5.47 -0.04
CA VAL A 92 -0.41 4.39 -0.33
C VAL A 92 -0.39 3.31 0.76
N ASN A 93 0.80 2.89 1.22
CA ASN A 93 0.90 1.90 2.30
C ASN A 93 0.33 2.42 3.62
N VAL A 94 0.62 3.68 3.97
CA VAL A 94 0.05 4.33 5.16
C VAL A 94 -1.47 4.40 5.05
N PHE A 95 -2.01 4.84 3.90
CA PHE A 95 -3.45 4.89 3.66
C PHE A 95 -4.10 3.51 3.77
N TRP A 96 -3.48 2.48 3.19
CA TRP A 96 -3.96 1.10 3.29
C TRP A 96 -4.00 0.65 4.74
N TYR A 97 -2.91 0.80 5.48
CA TYR A 97 -2.84 0.41 6.89
C TYR A 97 -3.90 1.12 7.74
N VAL A 98 -4.02 2.44 7.61
CA VAL A 98 -5.01 3.21 8.38
C VAL A 98 -6.43 2.78 8.00
N SER A 99 -6.74 2.64 6.71
CA SER A 99 -8.09 2.29 6.26
C SER A 99 -8.49 0.86 6.62
N ALA A 100 -7.54 -0.07 6.68
CA ALA A 100 -7.80 -1.46 7.01
C ALA A 100 -7.87 -1.72 8.52
N TRP A 101 -7.03 -1.08 9.34
CA TRP A 101 -6.96 -1.35 10.78
C TRP A 101 -7.70 -0.35 11.68
N ALA A 102 -7.93 0.90 11.25
CA ALA A 102 -8.66 1.88 12.08
C ALA A 102 -10.05 1.41 12.54
N PRO A 103 -10.87 0.74 11.71
CA PRO A 103 -12.19 0.27 12.14
C PRO A 103 -12.11 -0.86 13.18
N VAL A 104 -11.05 -1.68 13.16
CA VAL A 104 -10.84 -2.74 14.17
C VAL A 104 -10.72 -2.16 15.57
N PHE A 105 -10.04 -1.01 15.73
CA PHE A 105 -9.92 -0.34 17.04
C PHE A 105 -11.25 0.22 17.54
N GLY A 106 -12.13 0.67 16.64
CA GLY A 106 -13.50 1.07 16.99
C GLY A 106 -14.35 -0.12 17.46
N LEU A 107 -14.24 -1.26 16.80
CA LEU A 107 -14.93 -2.50 17.19
C LEU A 107 -14.44 -3.03 18.54
N ALA A 108 -13.12 -3.04 18.77
CA ALA A 108 -12.54 -3.50 20.03
C ALA A 108 -12.92 -2.59 21.23
N GLY A 109 -13.01 -1.28 21.01
CA GLY A 109 -13.44 -0.32 22.05
C GLY A 109 -14.90 -0.52 22.48
N ASN A 110 -15.79 -0.83 21.55
CA ASN A 110 -17.20 -1.14 21.85
C ASN A 110 -17.36 -2.46 22.63
N VAL A 111 -16.49 -3.45 22.40
CA VAL A 111 -16.52 -4.71 23.17
C VAL A 111 -16.00 -4.52 24.59
N SER A 112 -15.01 -3.64 24.81
CA SER A 112 -14.48 -3.37 26.17
C SER A 112 -15.37 -2.51 27.06
N SER A 113 -16.41 -1.89 26.49
CA SER A 113 -17.32 -0.98 27.20
C SER A 113 -18.69 -1.59 27.51
N GLN A 114 -18.90 -2.86 27.13
CA GLN A 114 -19.99 -3.72 27.63
C GLN A 114 -19.51 -4.58 28.80
#